data_AF-A0A1Q3ADE4-F1
#
_entry.id   AF-A0A1Q3ADE4-F1
#
_cell.length_a   1.000
_cell.length_b   1.000
_cell.length_c   1.000
_cell.angle_alpha   90.00
_cell.angle_beta   90.00
_cell.angle_gamma   90.00
#
_symmetry.space_group_name_H-M   'P 1'
#
loop_
_entity.id
_entity.type
_entity.pdbx_description
1 polymer ?
#
loop_
_entity_poly.entity_id
_entity_poly.type
_entity_poly.pdbx_seq_one_letter_code
_entity_poly.pdbx_strand_id
1 'polypeptide(L)'
;MRLFGTNIIVKRGFSMDVGKIAHDILIADRGTSERNKTNFNRFNRNNTRDSITDKWLKKALTRKQHAYTQKEIEIYSPIILKTLQKLRSTDNTSVYFTLLNKIKVSDITWISQNGSRTKTREEIPIELYHEVSNMIYRMSLNCSDFKDFRALANFSIRLMDGYKQLTNSRSSLQTTYETKFYKNCLLVVIKSESIIALLDAFKKIPPSQNGFKALSELVFYHQTGQFIKVLECLEKFLTSPVEKSITREQVRAFSTPLINILRACLLNDQEQICNSFLRKLKRQWGYKMDEHSFAVLKELSERLGMDQILLTLAADKQELGTRVVRKNMAWSEYIKSLHQSQIDLFKKELPFDYSQTILSSIGPSLQDWRTFIDSNPLPDDANDSLKAFYINSILIDLSTRKNIGFMLSALEYLVYKKKICQYLIYSHKLAGSMKSSGFHTLIKSISNSNSSKISAYTLHDFLQKHYREIGFQFNTNDFYYLMRACTYKADHHTICYFLYHYLKNQGHTLYTGRKFVDWRLPHQISLILSQNNNSKLDKRIKEIEKNARELFIKSKLDGSQVKDGHLRGLFGENYSPKVTIKDLLSIDAVGDQLESLMRNQSVYHLSIDLEYSQRLSNCLSYIINHSSPAIP
;
A
#
# COMPACT_ATOMS: atom_id res chain seq x y z
N MET A 1 -19.74 -33.87 -28.09
CA MET A 1 -20.02 -32.43 -27.84
C MET A 1 -18.69 -31.69 -27.61
N ARG A 2 -18.31 -30.68 -28.42
CA ARG A 2 -16.93 -30.09 -28.46
C ARG A 2 -16.76 -28.93 -27.46
N LEU A 3 -16.11 -29.16 -26.32
CA LEU A 3 -15.99 -28.18 -25.21
C LEU A 3 -14.99 -27.02 -25.38
N PHE A 4 -14.08 -27.04 -26.36
CA PHE A 4 -13.14 -25.92 -26.56
C PHE A 4 -12.80 -25.72 -28.04
N GLY A 5 -13.34 -24.66 -28.63
CA GLY A 5 -13.05 -24.17 -29.99
C GLY A 5 -12.71 -22.69 -29.95
N THR A 6 -11.68 -22.32 -29.20
CA THR A 6 -11.08 -20.98 -29.20
C THR A 6 -9.58 -21.18 -29.29
N ASN A 7 -8.99 -20.71 -30.39
CA ASN A 7 -7.55 -20.78 -30.64
C ASN A 7 -6.84 -19.83 -29.66
N ILE A 8 -6.41 -20.35 -28.51
CA ILE A 8 -5.19 -19.83 -27.89
C ILE A 8 -4.08 -20.36 -28.79
N ILE A 9 -3.42 -19.48 -29.54
CA ILE A 9 -2.36 -19.86 -30.48
C ILE A 9 -1.16 -20.33 -29.66
N VAL A 10 -1.12 -21.62 -29.35
CA VAL A 10 0.10 -22.33 -28.98
C VAL A 10 0.65 -22.92 -30.28
N LYS A 11 1.88 -22.57 -30.66
CA LYS A 11 2.59 -23.15 -31.81
C LYS A 11 2.37 -24.67 -31.83
N ARG A 12 1.84 -25.20 -32.94
CA ARG A 12 1.57 -26.63 -33.15
C ARG A 12 2.88 -27.43 -33.03
N GLY A 13 3.19 -27.91 -31.83
CA GLY A 13 4.16 -28.98 -31.61
C GLY A 13 3.47 -30.33 -31.82
N PHE A 14 4.19 -31.28 -32.41
CA PHE A 14 3.73 -32.65 -32.70
C PHE A 14 2.88 -33.25 -31.56
N SER A 15 1.59 -33.46 -31.84
CA SER A 15 0.62 -34.04 -30.91
C SER A 15 0.71 -35.57 -30.97
N MET A 16 1.32 -36.20 -29.96
CA MET A 16 1.08 -37.62 -29.67
C MET A 16 -0.16 -37.76 -28.79
N ASP A 17 -1.10 -38.59 -29.25
CA ASP A 17 -2.37 -38.95 -28.60
C ASP A 17 -2.13 -39.86 -27.37
N VAL A 18 -2.93 -39.74 -26.31
CA VAL A 18 -2.90 -40.68 -25.16
C VAL A 18 -3.21 -42.10 -25.62
N GLY A 19 -4.00 -42.26 -26.70
CA GLY A 19 -4.19 -43.52 -27.42
C GLY A 19 -2.89 -44.14 -27.91
N LYS A 20 -2.04 -43.34 -28.55
CA LYS A 20 -0.73 -43.77 -29.03
C LYS A 20 0.23 -44.07 -27.89
N ILE A 21 0.22 -43.26 -26.83
CA ILE A 21 1.05 -43.47 -25.62
C ILE A 21 0.65 -44.75 -24.87
N ALA A 22 -0.64 -45.03 -24.75
CA ALA A 22 -1.17 -46.24 -24.13
C ALA A 22 -0.83 -47.48 -24.99
N HIS A 23 -0.98 -47.37 -26.31
CA HIS A 23 -0.61 -48.43 -27.25
C HIS A 23 0.89 -48.72 -27.25
N ASP A 24 1.76 -47.70 -27.16
CA ASP A 24 3.21 -47.85 -27.05
C ASP A 24 3.63 -48.53 -25.73
N ILE A 25 2.91 -48.29 -24.63
CA ILE A 25 3.11 -49.00 -23.36
C ILE A 25 2.65 -50.46 -23.47
N LEU A 26 1.49 -50.71 -24.06
CA LEU A 26 0.93 -52.06 -24.23
C LEU A 26 1.77 -52.93 -25.18
N ILE A 27 2.37 -52.34 -26.22
CA ILE A 27 3.34 -53.03 -27.09
C ILE A 27 4.65 -53.34 -26.34
N ALA A 28 5.14 -52.41 -25.51
CA ALA A 28 6.35 -52.64 -24.72
C ALA A 28 6.19 -53.82 -23.73
N ASP A 29 4.98 -54.03 -23.21
CA ASP A 29 4.64 -55.17 -22.34
C ASP A 29 4.47 -56.50 -23.10
N ARG A 30 4.15 -56.47 -24.41
CA ARG A 30 4.16 -57.69 -25.25
C ARG A 30 5.60 -58.17 -25.53
N GLY A 31 6.55 -57.25 -25.64
CA GLY A 31 7.96 -57.55 -25.93
C GLY A 31 8.76 -58.15 -24.76
N THR A 32 8.24 -58.13 -23.53
CA THR A 32 8.89 -58.74 -22.36
C THR A 32 8.54 -60.23 -22.19
N SER A 33 7.55 -60.75 -22.91
CA SER A 33 7.19 -62.17 -22.88
C SER A 33 7.89 -63.02 -23.96
N GLU A 34 8.52 -62.42 -24.98
CA GLU A 34 9.31 -63.15 -25.98
C GLU A 34 10.77 -62.66 -25.98
N ARG A 35 11.65 -63.53 -25.48
CA ARG A 35 13.10 -63.35 -25.55
C ARG A 35 13.53 -63.18 -27.01
N ASN A 36 14.04 -62.01 -27.39
CA ASN A 36 15.12 -61.86 -28.36
C ASN A 36 15.92 -60.56 -28.15
N LYS A 37 17.23 -60.71 -27.90
CA LYS A 37 18.17 -59.71 -27.37
C LYS A 37 18.63 -58.62 -28.36
N THR A 38 17.99 -58.45 -29.52
CA THR A 38 18.44 -57.48 -30.54
C THR A 38 17.63 -56.17 -30.60
N ASN A 39 16.48 -56.08 -29.91
CA ASN A 39 15.61 -54.88 -29.94
C ASN A 39 15.77 -53.91 -28.77
N PHE A 40 16.58 -54.23 -27.75
CA PHE A 40 16.76 -53.36 -26.57
C PHE A 40 17.38 -51.99 -26.90
N ASN A 41 18.19 -51.89 -27.95
CA ASN A 41 18.79 -50.62 -28.37
C ASN A 41 17.83 -49.69 -29.15
N ARG A 42 16.70 -50.20 -29.65
CA ARG A 42 15.64 -49.36 -30.28
C ARG A 42 14.69 -48.75 -29.24
N PHE A 43 14.38 -49.46 -28.16
CA PHE A 43 13.47 -48.97 -27.11
C PHE A 43 14.09 -47.87 -26.22
N ASN A 44 15.39 -47.92 -25.96
CA ASN A 44 16.08 -46.84 -25.24
C ASN A 44 16.15 -45.52 -26.04
N ARG A 45 15.99 -45.57 -27.37
CA ARG A 45 15.91 -44.37 -28.23
C ARG A 45 14.50 -43.73 -28.27
N ASN A 46 13.45 -44.42 -27.82
CA ASN A 46 12.09 -43.85 -27.75
C ASN A 46 11.81 -43.17 -26.40
N ASN A 47 12.35 -43.68 -25.29
CA ASN A 47 12.25 -43.02 -23.97
C ASN A 47 12.96 -41.64 -23.91
N THR A 48 13.91 -41.38 -24.82
CA THR A 48 14.58 -40.08 -24.95
C THR A 48 13.78 -39.06 -25.77
N ARG A 49 12.72 -39.47 -26.49
CA ARG A 49 11.83 -38.59 -27.27
C ARG A 49 10.50 -38.27 -26.60
N ASP A 50 10.17 -38.91 -25.49
CA ASP A 50 8.95 -38.62 -24.74
C ASP A 50 8.98 -37.21 -24.15
N SER A 51 7.97 -36.40 -24.47
CA SER A 51 7.80 -35.10 -23.82
C SER A 51 7.53 -35.28 -22.32
N ILE A 52 7.79 -34.25 -21.52
CA ILE A 52 7.54 -34.29 -20.07
C ILE A 52 6.07 -34.61 -19.78
N THR A 53 5.14 -34.12 -20.60
CA THR A 53 3.71 -34.45 -20.51
C THR A 53 3.40 -35.93 -20.78
N ASP A 54 4.14 -36.58 -21.67
CA ASP A 54 3.97 -38.01 -21.98
C ASP A 54 4.43 -38.85 -20.80
N LYS A 55 5.55 -38.49 -20.17
CA LYS A 55 6.05 -39.18 -18.97
C LYS A 55 5.07 -39.10 -17.79
N TRP A 56 4.29 -38.03 -17.68
CA TRP A 56 3.24 -37.92 -16.65
C TRP A 56 1.99 -38.73 -17.00
N LEU A 57 1.56 -38.72 -18.26
CA LEU A 57 0.46 -39.56 -18.72
C LEU A 57 0.78 -41.05 -18.54
N LYS A 58 2.01 -41.48 -18.86
CA LYS A 58 2.50 -42.85 -18.62
C LYS A 58 2.48 -43.26 -17.15
N LYS A 59 2.59 -42.30 -16.21
CA LYS A 59 2.47 -42.55 -14.76
C LYS A 59 1.02 -42.58 -14.27
N ALA A 60 0.10 -41.92 -14.98
CA ALA A 60 -1.32 -41.86 -14.64
C ALA A 60 -2.13 -43.05 -15.20
N LEU A 61 -1.60 -43.75 -16.20
CA LEU A 61 -2.15 -45.02 -16.70
C LEU A 61 -2.00 -46.12 -15.63
N THR A 62 -3.08 -46.86 -15.37
CA THR A 62 -3.09 -47.96 -14.41
C THR A 62 -2.20 -49.12 -14.89
N ARG A 63 -1.02 -49.28 -14.27
CA ARG A 63 -0.07 -50.39 -14.55
C ARG A 63 -0.49 -51.76 -14.01
N LYS A 64 -1.72 -51.95 -13.52
CA LYS A 64 -2.09 -53.18 -12.82
C LYS A 64 -3.47 -53.71 -13.22
N GLN A 65 -3.43 -54.89 -13.85
CA GLN A 65 -4.30 -56.07 -13.64
C GLN A 65 -5.42 -56.47 -14.61
N HIS A 66 -5.68 -55.78 -15.73
CA HIS A 66 -6.56 -56.35 -16.77
C HIS A 66 -5.95 -56.26 -18.18
N ALA A 67 -4.84 -56.96 -18.38
CA ALA A 67 -4.12 -57.05 -19.65
C ALA A 67 -4.79 -57.94 -20.71
N TYR A 68 -5.96 -58.51 -20.47
CA TYR A 68 -6.60 -59.42 -21.41
C TYR A 68 -8.10 -59.18 -21.43
N THR A 69 -8.57 -58.16 -22.17
CA THR A 69 -9.75 -58.23 -23.09
C THR A 69 -10.41 -56.89 -23.47
N GLN A 70 -10.02 -55.72 -22.95
CA GLN A 70 -10.71 -54.46 -23.30
C GLN A 70 -9.82 -53.41 -23.98
N LYS A 71 -10.31 -52.87 -25.11
CA LYS A 71 -9.74 -51.77 -25.93
C LYS A 71 -9.74 -50.40 -25.22
N GLU A 72 -9.88 -50.36 -23.89
CA GLU A 72 -10.19 -49.13 -23.15
C GLU A 72 -8.97 -48.58 -22.40
N ILE A 73 -8.75 -47.26 -22.48
CA ILE A 73 -7.64 -46.57 -21.83
C ILE A 73 -8.12 -46.02 -20.49
N GLU A 74 -7.58 -46.53 -19.40
CA GLU A 74 -7.94 -46.12 -18.06
C GLU A 74 -6.91 -45.17 -17.45
N ILE A 75 -7.38 -44.05 -16.91
CA ILE A 75 -6.53 -43.02 -16.31
C ILE A 75 -6.94 -42.72 -14.88
N TYR A 76 -5.96 -42.71 -13.97
CA TYR A 76 -6.14 -42.34 -12.58
C TYR A 76 -6.17 -40.82 -12.40
N SER A 77 -7.38 -40.27 -12.21
CA SER A 77 -7.65 -38.83 -12.07
C SER A 77 -6.76 -38.13 -11.03
N PRO A 78 -6.48 -38.70 -9.83
CA PRO A 78 -5.69 -38.03 -8.79
C PRO A 78 -4.24 -37.71 -9.20
N ILE A 79 -3.60 -38.55 -10.01
CA ILE A 79 -2.23 -38.31 -10.48
C ILE A 79 -2.20 -37.13 -11.45
N ILE A 80 -3.21 -37.03 -12.32
CA ILE A 80 -3.37 -35.91 -13.25
C ILE A 80 -3.66 -34.62 -12.48
N LEU A 81 -4.61 -34.63 -11.54
CA LEU A 81 -4.94 -33.46 -10.72
C LEU A 81 -3.73 -32.96 -9.94
N LYS A 82 -2.97 -33.85 -9.30
CA LYS A 82 -1.74 -33.48 -8.58
C LYS A 82 -0.69 -32.86 -9.50
N THR A 83 -0.58 -33.36 -10.73
CA THR A 83 0.34 -32.83 -11.74
C THR A 83 -0.11 -31.45 -12.23
N LEU A 84 -1.39 -31.27 -12.52
CA LEU A 84 -1.98 -29.98 -12.91
C LEU A 84 -1.85 -28.93 -11.81
N GLN A 85 -2.13 -29.29 -10.56
CA GLN A 85 -1.93 -28.43 -9.40
C GLN A 85 -0.47 -28.00 -9.25
N LYS A 86 0.48 -28.93 -9.44
CA LYS A 86 1.91 -28.61 -9.43
C LYS A 86 2.26 -27.62 -10.54
N LEU A 87 1.80 -27.87 -11.77
CA LEU A 87 2.04 -26.98 -12.92
C LEU A 87 1.43 -25.59 -12.72
N ARG A 88 0.23 -25.50 -12.15
CA ARG A 88 -0.40 -24.24 -11.75
C ARG A 88 0.42 -23.55 -10.68
N SER A 89 0.94 -24.28 -9.69
CA SER A 89 1.76 -23.69 -8.60
C SER A 89 3.06 -23.08 -9.12
N THR A 90 3.67 -23.71 -10.14
CA THR A 90 4.93 -23.29 -10.78
C THR A 90 4.74 -22.39 -12.01
N ASP A 91 3.53 -21.85 -12.25
CA ASP A 91 3.20 -20.96 -13.37
C ASP A 91 3.57 -21.48 -14.78
N ASN A 92 3.58 -22.80 -14.98
CA ASN A 92 3.95 -23.39 -16.26
C ASN A 92 2.72 -23.61 -17.16
N THR A 93 2.14 -22.50 -17.64
CA THR A 93 0.88 -22.44 -18.38
C THR A 93 0.89 -23.23 -19.69
N SER A 94 1.97 -23.15 -20.47
CA SER A 94 2.07 -23.85 -21.76
C SER A 94 2.01 -25.37 -21.60
N VAL A 95 2.76 -25.90 -20.64
CA VAL A 95 2.79 -27.34 -20.35
C VAL A 95 1.46 -27.80 -19.74
N TYR A 96 0.84 -26.96 -18.90
CA TYR A 96 -0.49 -27.21 -18.32
C TYR A 96 -1.56 -27.45 -19.40
N PHE A 97 -1.70 -26.52 -20.35
CA PHE A 97 -2.71 -26.67 -21.42
C PHE A 97 -2.32 -27.73 -22.46
N THR A 98 -1.02 -27.99 -22.67
CA THR A 98 -0.57 -29.11 -23.51
C THR A 98 -1.04 -30.45 -22.92
N LEU A 99 -0.90 -30.63 -21.61
CA LEU A 99 -1.37 -31.83 -20.91
C LEU A 99 -2.90 -31.96 -21.01
N LEU A 100 -3.65 -30.88 -20.76
CA LEU A 100 -5.11 -30.88 -20.89
C LEU A 100 -5.60 -31.19 -22.30
N ASN A 101 -4.94 -30.64 -23.33
CA ASN A 101 -5.29 -30.90 -24.72
C ASN A 101 -5.04 -32.37 -25.09
N LYS A 102 -3.95 -32.97 -24.61
CA LYS A 102 -3.68 -34.40 -24.83
C LYS A 102 -4.75 -35.28 -24.19
N ILE A 103 -5.12 -35.00 -22.95
CA ILE A 103 -6.21 -35.71 -22.24
C ILE A 103 -7.54 -35.57 -22.98
N LYS A 104 -7.84 -34.41 -23.56
CA LYS A 104 -9.11 -34.16 -24.25
C LYS A 104 -9.27 -34.92 -25.58
N VAL A 105 -8.17 -35.24 -26.26
CA VAL A 105 -8.19 -35.83 -27.61
C VAL A 105 -8.44 -37.34 -27.59
N SER A 106 -8.41 -37.97 -26.41
CA SER A 106 -8.40 -39.43 -26.28
C SER A 106 -9.63 -39.96 -25.56
N ASP A 107 -10.15 -41.11 -26.00
CA ASP A 107 -11.23 -41.83 -25.33
C ASP A 107 -10.71 -42.46 -24.03
N ILE A 108 -10.98 -41.81 -22.90
CA ILE A 108 -10.43 -42.16 -21.58
C ILE A 108 -11.55 -42.53 -20.61
N THR A 109 -11.40 -43.67 -19.96
CA THR A 109 -12.20 -44.05 -18.79
C THR A 109 -11.51 -43.54 -17.53
N TRP A 110 -12.19 -42.68 -16.76
CA TRP A 110 -11.62 -42.06 -15.55
C TRP A 110 -11.82 -42.93 -14.31
N ILE A 111 -10.74 -43.12 -13.54
CA ILE A 111 -10.77 -43.80 -12.25
C ILE A 111 -10.61 -42.77 -11.13
N SER A 112 -11.57 -42.76 -10.21
CA SER A 112 -11.59 -41.87 -9.03
C SER A 112 -10.63 -42.34 -7.93
N GLN A 113 -10.47 -41.54 -6.86
CA GLN A 113 -9.67 -41.92 -5.67
C GLN A 113 -10.15 -43.21 -4.99
N ASN A 114 -11.43 -43.55 -5.14
CA ASN A 114 -12.04 -44.72 -4.51
C ASN A 114 -12.04 -45.95 -5.44
N GLY A 115 -11.35 -45.87 -6.58
CA GLY A 115 -11.32 -46.94 -7.58
C GLY A 115 -12.58 -47.06 -8.44
N SER A 116 -13.58 -46.20 -8.23
CA SER A 116 -14.81 -46.21 -9.05
C SER A 116 -14.55 -45.63 -10.44
N ARG A 117 -15.07 -46.32 -11.46
CA ARG A 117 -15.06 -45.86 -12.85
C ARG A 117 -16.19 -44.85 -13.08
N THR A 118 -15.93 -43.80 -13.85
CA THR A 118 -16.99 -42.91 -14.34
C THR A 118 -17.94 -43.72 -15.25
N LYS A 119 -19.25 -43.55 -15.05
CA LYS A 119 -20.30 -44.37 -15.70
C LYS A 119 -20.37 -44.20 -17.23
N THR A 120 -19.76 -43.15 -17.77
CA THR A 120 -19.88 -42.73 -19.17
C THR A 120 -18.49 -42.31 -19.68
N ARG A 121 -18.11 -42.81 -20.86
CA ARG A 121 -16.79 -42.55 -21.49
C ARG A 121 -16.54 -41.08 -21.85
N GLU A 122 -17.59 -40.26 -21.89
CA GLU A 122 -17.52 -38.83 -22.24
C GLU A 122 -17.50 -37.89 -21.01
N GLU A 123 -17.67 -38.40 -19.79
CA GLU A 123 -17.76 -37.55 -18.59
C GLU A 123 -16.38 -37.20 -18.01
N ILE A 124 -16.00 -35.92 -18.13
CA ILE A 124 -14.83 -35.35 -17.46
C ILE A 124 -15.13 -35.21 -15.94
N PRO A 125 -14.21 -35.62 -15.04
CA PRO A 125 -14.38 -35.46 -13.60
C PRO A 125 -14.59 -34.00 -13.16
N ILE A 126 -15.48 -33.79 -12.19
CA ILE A 126 -15.84 -32.47 -11.63
C ILE A 126 -14.61 -31.75 -11.04
N GLU A 127 -13.70 -32.50 -10.44
CA GLU A 127 -12.46 -31.99 -9.86
C GLU A 127 -11.56 -31.32 -10.91
N LEU A 128 -11.62 -31.78 -12.16
CA LEU A 128 -10.88 -31.17 -13.26
C LEU A 128 -11.44 -29.79 -13.62
N TYR A 129 -12.77 -29.62 -13.59
CA TYR A 129 -13.40 -28.31 -13.78
C TYR A 129 -12.98 -27.32 -12.69
N HIS A 130 -12.91 -27.77 -11.43
CA HIS A 130 -12.43 -26.93 -10.34
C HIS A 130 -10.96 -26.51 -10.53
N GLU A 131 -10.08 -27.44 -10.89
CA GLU A 131 -8.67 -27.12 -11.12
C GLU A 131 -8.47 -26.17 -12.31
N VAL A 132 -9.19 -26.41 -13.42
CA VAL A 132 -9.18 -25.52 -14.58
C VAL A 132 -9.70 -24.13 -14.23
N SER A 133 -10.77 -24.02 -13.44
CA SER A 133 -11.27 -22.70 -12.97
C SER A 133 -10.24 -21.95 -12.13
N ASN A 134 -9.47 -22.64 -11.28
CA ASN A 134 -8.40 -22.02 -10.49
C ASN A 134 -7.26 -21.54 -11.38
N MET A 135 -6.90 -22.31 -12.42
CA MET A 135 -5.86 -21.92 -13.37
C MET A 135 -6.25 -20.69 -14.16
N ILE A 136 -7.45 -20.64 -14.74
CA ILE A 136 -7.93 -19.49 -15.53
C ILE A 136 -8.02 -18.25 -14.64
N TYR A 137 -8.53 -18.38 -13.42
CA TYR A 137 -8.54 -17.28 -12.48
C TYR A 137 -7.13 -16.76 -12.18
N ARG A 138 -6.15 -17.65 -11.93
CA ARG A 138 -4.74 -17.27 -11.75
C ARG A 138 -4.17 -16.57 -12.98
N MET A 139 -4.44 -17.08 -14.19
CA MET A 139 -4.02 -16.43 -15.43
C MET A 139 -4.59 -15.02 -15.55
N SER A 140 -5.86 -14.82 -15.18
CA SER A 140 -6.49 -13.50 -15.23
C SER A 140 -5.84 -12.48 -14.30
N LEU A 141 -5.14 -12.91 -13.25
CA LEU A 141 -4.42 -12.02 -12.34
C LEU A 141 -3.10 -11.52 -12.97
N ASN A 142 -2.52 -12.29 -13.88
CA ASN A 142 -1.22 -12.00 -14.51
C ASN A 142 -1.34 -11.55 -15.98
N CYS A 143 -2.57 -11.43 -16.49
CA CYS A 143 -2.86 -11.04 -17.85
C CYS A 143 -2.93 -9.51 -17.98
N SER A 144 -2.33 -8.95 -19.02
CA SER A 144 -2.32 -7.51 -19.30
C SER A 144 -3.02 -7.14 -20.63
N ASP A 145 -3.21 -8.09 -21.56
CA ASP A 145 -3.83 -7.82 -22.86
C ASP A 145 -5.36 -8.06 -22.82
N PHE A 146 -6.12 -7.09 -23.32
CA PHE A 146 -7.56 -7.16 -23.49
C PHE A 146 -8.02 -8.35 -24.35
N LYS A 147 -7.27 -8.72 -25.40
CA LYS A 147 -7.62 -9.85 -26.27
C LYS A 147 -7.59 -11.18 -25.52
N ASP A 148 -6.63 -11.31 -24.61
CA ASP A 148 -6.49 -12.48 -23.76
C ASP A 148 -7.61 -12.56 -22.73
N PHE A 149 -8.03 -11.43 -22.14
CA PHE A 149 -9.21 -11.40 -21.27
C PHE A 149 -10.49 -11.85 -21.97
N ARG A 150 -10.71 -11.42 -23.22
CA ARG A 150 -11.86 -11.88 -24.02
C ARG A 150 -11.80 -13.38 -24.31
N ALA A 151 -10.62 -13.90 -24.63
CA ALA A 151 -10.44 -15.34 -24.87
C ALA A 151 -10.68 -16.15 -23.58
N LEU A 152 -10.17 -15.69 -22.44
CA LEU A 152 -10.37 -16.31 -21.13
C LEU A 152 -11.83 -16.25 -20.67
N ALA A 153 -12.54 -15.14 -20.92
CA ALA A 153 -13.97 -15.02 -20.63
C ALA A 153 -14.80 -16.02 -21.46
N ASN A 154 -14.57 -16.10 -22.77
CA ASN A 154 -15.23 -17.07 -23.64
C ASN A 154 -14.94 -18.53 -23.21
N PHE A 155 -13.70 -18.79 -22.80
CA PHE A 155 -13.32 -20.10 -22.25
C PHE A 155 -14.07 -20.39 -20.95
N SER A 156 -14.16 -19.41 -20.04
CA SER A 156 -14.85 -19.54 -18.75
C SER A 156 -16.35 -19.80 -18.92
N ILE A 157 -17.01 -19.12 -19.87
CA ILE A 157 -18.43 -19.32 -20.18
C ILE A 157 -18.68 -20.74 -20.69
N ARG A 158 -17.82 -21.25 -21.58
CA ARG A 158 -17.90 -22.64 -22.06
C ARG A 158 -17.65 -23.66 -20.95
N LEU A 159 -16.70 -23.37 -20.07
CA LEU A 159 -16.41 -24.20 -18.90
C LEU A 159 -17.64 -24.27 -17.97
N MET A 160 -18.32 -23.14 -17.73
CA MET A 160 -19.56 -23.08 -16.95
C MET A 160 -20.69 -23.88 -17.61
N ASP A 161 -20.81 -23.84 -18.94
CA ASP A 161 -21.82 -24.59 -19.69
C ASP A 161 -21.62 -26.11 -19.55
N GLY A 162 -20.38 -26.59 -19.70
CA GLY A 162 -20.04 -27.99 -19.47
C GLY A 162 -20.28 -28.44 -18.03
N TYR A 163 -19.93 -27.59 -17.06
CA TYR A 163 -20.17 -27.87 -15.65
C TYR A 163 -21.66 -27.98 -15.33
N LYS A 164 -22.50 -27.07 -15.85
CA LYS A 164 -23.96 -27.07 -15.67
C LYS A 164 -24.60 -28.36 -16.19
N GLN A 165 -24.14 -28.87 -17.34
CA GLN A 165 -24.66 -30.11 -17.92
C GLN A 165 -24.38 -31.32 -17.03
N LEU A 166 -23.20 -31.38 -16.40
CA LEU A 166 -22.82 -32.48 -15.50
C LEU A 166 -23.57 -32.44 -14.16
N THR A 167 -23.78 -31.25 -13.61
CA THR A 167 -24.44 -31.10 -12.30
C THR A 167 -25.95 -31.31 -12.36
N ASN A 168 -26.60 -31.00 -13.48
CA ASN A 168 -28.04 -31.26 -13.65
C ASN A 168 -28.40 -32.76 -13.62
N SER A 169 -27.41 -33.64 -13.81
CA SER A 169 -27.58 -35.10 -13.83
C SER A 169 -27.33 -35.79 -12.47
N ARG A 170 -26.89 -35.06 -11.44
CA ARG A 170 -26.51 -35.65 -10.12
C ARG A 170 -27.15 -34.88 -8.97
N SER A 171 -27.81 -35.59 -8.05
CA SER A 171 -28.50 -35.02 -6.88
C SER A 171 -27.56 -34.69 -5.70
N SER A 172 -27.61 -33.42 -5.29
CA SER A 172 -27.70 -32.89 -3.90
C SER A 172 -26.54 -32.92 -2.89
N LEU A 173 -25.26 -33.18 -3.20
CA LEU A 173 -24.20 -33.26 -2.16
C LEU A 173 -22.92 -32.38 -2.31
N GLN A 174 -22.86 -31.36 -3.18
CA GLN A 174 -21.60 -30.61 -3.46
C GLN A 174 -21.67 -29.06 -3.46
N THR A 175 -22.54 -28.45 -2.65
CA THR A 175 -22.80 -26.99 -2.62
C THR A 175 -21.57 -26.09 -2.40
N THR A 176 -20.57 -26.49 -1.61
CA THR A 176 -19.43 -25.61 -1.26
C THR A 176 -18.40 -25.49 -2.41
N TYR A 177 -18.21 -26.55 -3.20
CA TYR A 177 -17.25 -26.57 -4.31
C TYR A 177 -17.78 -25.81 -5.54
N GLU A 178 -19.09 -25.81 -5.74
CA GLU A 178 -19.78 -25.04 -6.80
C GLU A 178 -19.56 -23.53 -6.64
N THR A 179 -19.61 -23.02 -5.41
CA THR A 179 -19.49 -21.58 -5.11
C THR A 179 -18.14 -21.02 -5.58
N LYS A 180 -17.05 -21.73 -5.30
CA LYS A 180 -15.70 -21.30 -5.70
C LYS A 180 -15.52 -21.36 -7.22
N PHE A 181 -16.07 -22.39 -7.87
CA PHE A 181 -16.03 -22.54 -9.32
C PHE A 181 -16.71 -21.36 -10.03
N TYR A 182 -17.97 -21.08 -9.71
CA TYR A 182 -18.72 -20.01 -10.34
C TYR A 182 -18.09 -18.64 -10.06
N LYS A 183 -17.64 -18.39 -8.83
CA LYS A 183 -16.90 -17.16 -8.49
C LYS A 183 -15.67 -16.96 -9.36
N ASN A 184 -14.81 -17.97 -9.50
CA ASN A 184 -13.60 -17.87 -10.31
C ASN A 184 -13.92 -17.54 -11.78
N CYS A 185 -14.88 -18.26 -12.38
CA CYS A 185 -15.28 -18.03 -13.76
C CYS A 185 -15.91 -16.64 -13.96
N LEU A 186 -16.77 -16.20 -13.05
CA LEU A 186 -17.44 -14.90 -13.15
C LEU A 186 -16.46 -13.73 -13.00
N LEU A 187 -15.50 -13.80 -12.08
CA LEU A 187 -14.48 -12.75 -11.96
C LEU A 187 -13.59 -12.65 -13.20
N VAL A 188 -13.31 -13.76 -13.89
CA VAL A 188 -12.59 -13.74 -15.17
C VAL A 188 -13.45 -13.06 -16.25
N VAL A 189 -14.74 -13.38 -16.32
CA VAL A 189 -15.67 -12.76 -17.27
C VAL A 189 -15.79 -11.25 -17.01
N ILE A 190 -15.91 -10.83 -15.76
CA ILE A 190 -15.99 -9.41 -15.37
C ILE A 190 -14.77 -8.62 -15.85
N LYS A 191 -13.57 -9.20 -15.76
CA LYS A 191 -12.32 -8.57 -16.24
C LYS A 191 -12.28 -8.36 -17.76
N SER A 192 -13.15 -9.00 -18.53
CA SER A 192 -13.28 -8.69 -19.97
C SER A 192 -14.04 -7.40 -20.25
N GLU A 193 -14.66 -6.80 -19.22
CA GLU A 193 -15.44 -5.55 -19.31
C GLU A 193 -16.60 -5.59 -20.32
N SER A 194 -16.94 -6.79 -20.80
CA SER A 194 -18.03 -7.01 -21.75
C SER A 194 -19.32 -7.40 -21.03
N ILE A 195 -20.30 -6.49 -21.03
CA ILE A 195 -21.64 -6.77 -20.49
C ILE A 195 -22.32 -7.94 -21.21
N ILE A 196 -22.10 -8.10 -22.51
CA ILE A 196 -22.65 -9.21 -23.31
C ILE A 196 -22.10 -10.54 -22.79
N ALA A 197 -20.79 -10.64 -22.55
CA ALA A 197 -20.17 -11.83 -22.00
C ALA A 197 -20.69 -12.15 -20.58
N LEU A 198 -20.92 -11.12 -19.76
CA LEU A 198 -21.49 -11.29 -18.43
C LEU A 198 -22.94 -11.83 -18.48
N LEU A 199 -23.78 -11.26 -19.34
CA LEU A 199 -25.16 -11.74 -19.55
C LEU A 199 -25.19 -13.17 -20.08
N ASP A 200 -24.26 -13.53 -20.97
CA ASP A 200 -24.12 -14.91 -21.44
C ASP A 200 -23.67 -15.86 -20.32
N ALA A 201 -22.76 -15.43 -19.44
CA ALA A 201 -22.38 -16.19 -18.26
C ALA A 201 -23.58 -16.41 -17.32
N PHE A 202 -24.46 -15.42 -17.16
CA PHE A 202 -25.66 -15.53 -16.31
C PHE A 202 -26.65 -16.60 -16.78
N LYS A 203 -26.73 -16.86 -18.09
CA LYS A 203 -27.54 -17.97 -18.63
C LYS A 203 -27.00 -19.35 -18.20
N LYS A 204 -25.71 -19.42 -17.84
CA LYS A 204 -25.02 -20.64 -17.42
C LYS A 204 -25.04 -20.88 -15.90
N ILE A 205 -25.58 -19.94 -15.11
CA ILE A 205 -25.74 -20.10 -13.66
C ILE A 205 -27.04 -20.86 -13.35
N PRO A 206 -27.03 -21.87 -12.47
CA PRO A 206 -28.25 -22.57 -12.05
C PRO A 206 -29.12 -21.69 -11.14
N PRO A 207 -30.46 -21.90 -11.11
CA PRO A 207 -31.36 -21.09 -10.29
C PRO A 207 -31.00 -21.03 -8.80
N SER A 208 -30.48 -22.13 -8.25
CA SER A 208 -30.00 -22.24 -6.85
C SER A 208 -28.85 -21.27 -6.53
N GLN A 209 -28.15 -20.76 -7.55
CA GLN A 209 -26.98 -19.90 -7.43
C GLN A 209 -27.23 -18.49 -7.97
N ASN A 210 -28.51 -18.07 -8.09
CA ASN A 210 -28.90 -16.77 -8.65
C ASN A 210 -28.28 -15.56 -7.92
N GLY A 211 -27.94 -15.68 -6.63
CA GLY A 211 -27.26 -14.63 -5.86
C GLY A 211 -25.92 -14.18 -6.48
N PHE A 212 -25.25 -15.02 -7.25
CA PHE A 212 -24.04 -14.63 -7.99
C PHE A 212 -24.27 -13.59 -9.07
N LYS A 213 -25.47 -13.52 -9.67
CA LYS A 213 -25.77 -12.54 -10.73
C LYS A 213 -25.67 -11.13 -10.16
N ALA A 214 -26.40 -10.91 -9.08
CA ALA A 214 -26.38 -9.70 -8.27
C ALA A 214 -24.95 -9.27 -7.88
N LEU A 215 -24.19 -10.15 -7.22
CA LEU A 215 -22.83 -9.83 -6.79
C LEU A 215 -21.89 -9.52 -7.97
N SER A 216 -22.07 -10.23 -9.09
CA SER A 216 -21.25 -10.04 -10.29
C SER A 216 -21.57 -8.74 -11.02
N GLU A 217 -22.85 -8.33 -11.09
CA GLU A 217 -23.25 -7.02 -11.63
C GLU A 217 -22.62 -5.87 -10.84
N LEU A 218 -22.66 -5.94 -9.51
CA LEU A 218 -22.06 -4.93 -8.65
C LEU A 218 -20.55 -4.81 -8.89
N VAL A 219 -19.85 -5.94 -8.94
CA VAL A 219 -18.40 -5.95 -9.20
C VAL A 219 -18.08 -5.51 -10.63
N PHE A 220 -18.93 -5.82 -11.60
CA PHE A 220 -18.77 -5.38 -12.98
C PHE A 220 -18.84 -3.86 -13.11
N TYR A 221 -19.83 -3.22 -12.50
CA TYR A 221 -19.93 -1.76 -12.53
C TYR A 221 -18.79 -1.07 -11.80
N HIS A 222 -18.30 -1.65 -10.70
CA HIS A 222 -17.11 -1.17 -10.03
C HIS A 222 -15.85 -1.33 -10.90
N GLN A 223 -15.67 -2.49 -11.54
CA GLN A 223 -14.53 -2.77 -12.42
C GLN A 223 -14.48 -1.81 -13.62
N THR A 224 -15.65 -1.45 -14.18
CA THR A 224 -15.77 -0.56 -15.34
C THR A 224 -15.85 0.93 -14.98
N GLY A 225 -15.67 1.29 -13.71
CA GLY A 225 -15.70 2.69 -13.25
C GLY A 225 -17.08 3.36 -13.29
N GLN A 226 -18.17 2.61 -13.48
CA GLN A 226 -19.54 3.13 -13.57
C GLN A 226 -20.14 3.35 -12.17
N PHE A 227 -19.59 4.31 -11.41
CA PHE A 227 -19.90 4.48 -9.98
C PHE A 227 -21.38 4.77 -9.68
N ILE A 228 -22.09 5.53 -10.53
CA ILE A 228 -23.53 5.78 -10.36
C ILE A 228 -24.33 4.47 -10.35
N LYS A 229 -24.01 3.55 -11.27
CA LYS A 229 -24.67 2.23 -11.31
C LYS A 229 -24.29 1.35 -10.13
N VAL A 230 -23.08 1.51 -9.57
CA VAL A 230 -22.70 0.85 -8.32
C VAL A 230 -23.64 1.30 -7.19
N LEU A 231 -23.91 2.60 -7.06
CA LEU A 231 -24.83 3.13 -6.05
C LEU A 231 -26.25 2.60 -6.26
N GLU A 232 -26.78 2.65 -7.49
CA GLU A 232 -28.10 2.09 -7.80
C GLU A 232 -28.20 0.59 -7.46
N CYS A 233 -27.16 -0.20 -7.75
CA CYS A 233 -27.10 -1.61 -7.39
C CYS A 233 -27.05 -1.81 -5.87
N LEU A 234 -26.29 -0.99 -5.14
CA LEU A 234 -26.21 -1.05 -3.68
C LEU A 234 -27.55 -0.68 -3.04
N GLU A 235 -28.22 0.37 -3.52
CA GLU A 235 -29.55 0.77 -3.04
C GLU A 235 -30.59 -0.32 -3.31
N LYS A 236 -30.56 -0.92 -4.51
CA LYS A 236 -31.40 -2.10 -4.82
C LYS A 236 -31.09 -3.25 -3.88
N PHE A 237 -29.84 -3.50 -3.52
CA PHE A 237 -29.56 -4.49 -2.48
C PHE A 237 -30.23 -4.11 -1.18
N LEU A 238 -30.06 -2.88 -0.70
CA LEU A 238 -30.58 -2.43 0.59
C LEU A 238 -32.11 -2.43 0.69
N THR A 239 -32.83 -2.37 -0.43
CA THR A 239 -34.30 -2.20 -0.46
C THR A 239 -35.07 -3.40 -1.03
N SER A 240 -34.43 -4.29 -1.81
CA SER A 240 -35.11 -5.32 -2.60
C SER A 240 -35.04 -6.74 -1.99
N PRO A 241 -36.07 -7.60 -2.18
CA PRO A 241 -36.05 -9.01 -1.77
C PRO A 241 -35.02 -9.89 -2.50
N VAL A 242 -34.24 -9.35 -3.44
CA VAL A 242 -33.05 -10.00 -4.06
C VAL A 242 -32.13 -10.59 -2.98
N GLU A 243 -32.14 -10.01 -1.77
CA GLU A 243 -31.52 -10.50 -0.54
C GLU A 243 -31.72 -12.00 -0.27
N LYS A 244 -32.91 -12.56 -0.52
CA LYS A 244 -33.21 -13.97 -0.21
C LYS A 244 -32.41 -14.96 -1.05
N SER A 245 -31.83 -14.51 -2.16
CA SER A 245 -31.09 -15.36 -3.10
C SER A 245 -29.57 -15.41 -2.84
N ILE A 246 -29.03 -14.50 -2.02
CA ILE A 246 -27.59 -14.38 -1.76
C ILE A 246 -27.22 -15.16 -0.51
N THR A 247 -26.31 -16.14 -0.65
CA THR A 247 -25.86 -16.96 0.48
C THR A 247 -24.59 -16.40 1.13
N ARG A 248 -24.35 -16.77 2.40
CA ARG A 248 -23.13 -16.37 3.14
C ARG A 248 -21.84 -16.83 2.45
N GLU A 249 -21.88 -18.00 1.82
CA GLU A 249 -20.72 -18.55 1.09
C GLU A 249 -20.39 -17.71 -0.16
N GLN A 250 -21.39 -17.23 -0.89
CA GLN A 250 -21.21 -16.35 -2.05
C GLN A 250 -20.61 -15.00 -1.64
N VAL A 251 -21.10 -14.41 -0.54
CA VAL A 251 -20.54 -13.16 0.02
C VAL A 251 -19.09 -13.35 0.43
N ARG A 252 -18.76 -14.45 1.12
CA ARG A 252 -17.37 -14.78 1.48
C ARG A 252 -16.48 -14.94 0.25
N ALA A 253 -16.99 -15.55 -0.81
CA ALA A 253 -16.26 -15.74 -2.07
C ALA A 253 -15.94 -14.41 -2.78
N PHE A 254 -16.83 -13.41 -2.65
CA PHE A 254 -16.72 -12.06 -3.23
C PHE A 254 -16.15 -11.00 -2.28
N SER A 255 -15.70 -11.40 -1.08
CA SER A 255 -15.18 -10.52 -0.03
C SER A 255 -14.25 -9.41 -0.51
N THR A 256 -13.16 -9.75 -1.21
CA THR A 256 -12.18 -8.76 -1.68
C THR A 256 -12.79 -7.70 -2.60
N PRO A 257 -13.51 -8.05 -3.69
CA PRO A 257 -14.26 -7.06 -4.47
C PRO A 257 -15.22 -6.19 -3.66
N LEU A 258 -15.96 -6.78 -2.70
CA LEU A 258 -16.92 -6.03 -1.88
C LEU A 258 -16.24 -5.01 -0.96
N ILE A 259 -15.07 -5.34 -0.39
CA ILE A 259 -14.26 -4.38 0.36
C ILE A 259 -13.76 -3.25 -0.54
N ASN A 260 -13.33 -3.55 -1.77
CA ASN A 260 -12.90 -2.51 -2.71
C ASN A 260 -14.05 -1.56 -3.07
N ILE A 261 -15.28 -2.08 -3.20
CA ILE A 261 -16.48 -1.24 -3.40
C ILE A 261 -16.74 -0.35 -2.17
N LEU A 262 -16.64 -0.87 -0.94
CA LEU A 262 -16.75 -0.06 0.28
C LEU A 262 -15.70 1.06 0.31
N ARG A 263 -14.46 0.77 -0.10
CA ARG A 263 -13.39 1.78 -0.22
C ARG A 263 -13.74 2.84 -1.28
N ALA A 264 -14.27 2.43 -2.43
CA ALA A 264 -14.71 3.37 -3.46
C ALA A 264 -15.85 4.26 -2.97
N CYS A 265 -16.82 3.71 -2.22
CA CYS A 265 -17.88 4.50 -1.61
C CYS A 265 -17.36 5.52 -0.60
N LEU A 266 -16.39 5.14 0.25
CA LEU A 266 -15.72 6.07 1.17
C LEU A 266 -15.03 7.21 0.45
N LEU A 267 -14.26 6.91 -0.60
CA LEU A 267 -13.52 7.93 -1.37
C LEU A 267 -14.42 8.91 -2.13
N ASN A 268 -15.67 8.52 -2.42
CA ASN A 268 -16.67 9.35 -3.09
C ASN A 268 -17.72 9.94 -2.13
N ASP A 269 -17.40 10.03 -0.83
CA ASP A 269 -18.24 10.65 0.20
C ASP A 269 -19.64 10.01 0.39
N GLN A 270 -19.79 8.71 0.07
CA GLN A 270 -21.04 7.97 0.19
C GLN A 270 -21.14 7.22 1.53
N GLU A 271 -21.00 7.93 2.65
CA GLU A 271 -20.95 7.34 4.00
C GLU A 271 -22.20 6.51 4.32
N GLN A 272 -23.39 7.04 4.04
CA GLN A 272 -24.67 6.42 4.44
C GLN A 272 -24.89 5.08 3.73
N ILE A 273 -24.64 5.03 2.43
CA ILE A 273 -24.76 3.81 1.62
C ILE A 273 -23.69 2.80 2.07
N CYS A 274 -22.46 3.25 2.26
CA CYS A 274 -21.34 2.41 2.71
C CYS A 274 -21.61 1.79 4.08
N ASN A 275 -22.08 2.59 5.03
CA ASN A 275 -22.45 2.16 6.38
C ASN A 275 -23.62 1.15 6.36
N SER A 276 -24.66 1.43 5.58
CA SER A 276 -25.82 0.53 5.43
C SER A 276 -25.38 -0.80 4.82
N PHE A 277 -24.53 -0.76 3.78
CA PHE A 277 -23.98 -1.96 3.15
C PHE A 277 -23.06 -2.75 4.10
N LEU A 278 -22.23 -2.07 4.89
CA LEU A 278 -21.35 -2.70 5.88
C LEU A 278 -22.14 -3.38 7.01
N ARG A 279 -23.17 -2.73 7.55
CA ARG A 279 -24.07 -3.34 8.55
C ARG A 279 -24.73 -4.58 8.00
N LYS A 280 -25.15 -4.54 6.75
CA LYS A 280 -25.76 -5.66 6.05
C LYS A 280 -24.81 -6.84 5.87
N LEU A 281 -23.57 -6.57 5.43
CA LEU A 281 -22.50 -7.55 5.35
C LEU A 281 -22.27 -8.25 6.71
N LYS A 282 -22.14 -7.49 7.79
CA LYS A 282 -21.86 -8.03 9.13
C LYS A 282 -23.07 -8.77 9.73
N ARG A 283 -24.25 -8.13 9.79
CA ARG A 283 -25.41 -8.63 10.55
C ARG A 283 -26.22 -9.69 9.80
N GLN A 284 -26.52 -9.46 8.52
CA GLN A 284 -27.39 -10.37 7.76
C GLN A 284 -26.59 -11.48 7.07
N TRP A 285 -25.48 -11.13 6.43
CA TRP A 285 -24.64 -12.10 5.71
C TRP A 285 -23.51 -12.73 6.54
N GLY A 286 -23.35 -12.33 7.80
CA GLY A 286 -22.40 -12.93 8.74
C GLY A 286 -20.94 -12.81 8.28
N TYR A 287 -20.61 -11.79 7.49
CA TYR A 287 -19.27 -11.58 6.97
C TYR A 287 -18.30 -11.20 8.09
N LYS A 288 -17.21 -11.97 8.20
CA LYS A 288 -16.08 -11.67 9.09
C LYS A 288 -14.97 -11.02 8.26
N MET A 289 -14.70 -9.76 8.59
CA MET A 289 -13.63 -8.97 7.95
C MET A 289 -12.27 -9.40 8.49
N ASP A 290 -11.28 -9.55 7.60
CA ASP A 290 -9.89 -9.79 8.00
C ASP A 290 -9.24 -8.53 8.57
N GLU A 291 -8.14 -8.70 9.31
CA GLU A 291 -7.43 -7.60 9.99
C GLU A 291 -6.93 -6.53 9.02
N HIS A 292 -6.45 -6.93 7.83
CA HIS A 292 -5.95 -6.00 6.84
C HIS A 292 -7.08 -5.13 6.27
N SER A 293 -8.19 -5.75 5.84
CA SER A 293 -9.38 -5.04 5.36
C SER A 293 -9.95 -4.11 6.44
N PHE A 294 -9.93 -4.54 7.71
CA PHE A 294 -10.35 -3.70 8.84
C PHE A 294 -9.44 -2.49 9.02
N ALA A 295 -8.12 -2.69 9.03
CA ALA A 295 -7.16 -1.60 9.18
C ALA A 295 -7.30 -0.57 8.05
N VAL A 296 -7.41 -1.02 6.80
CA VAL A 296 -7.57 -0.16 5.63
C VAL A 296 -8.86 0.66 5.70
N LEU A 297 -10.00 0.03 6.04
CA LEU A 297 -11.26 0.77 6.17
C LEU A 297 -11.25 1.72 7.36
N LYS A 298 -10.68 1.30 8.50
CA LYS A 298 -10.54 2.16 9.69
C LYS A 298 -9.70 3.40 9.39
N GLU A 299 -8.52 3.23 8.79
CA GLU A 299 -7.63 4.34 8.42
C GLU A 299 -8.33 5.30 7.45
N LEU A 300 -8.96 4.77 6.39
CA LEU A 300 -9.71 5.59 5.43
C LEU A 300 -10.86 6.36 6.10
N SER A 301 -11.61 5.71 6.98
CA SER A 301 -12.71 6.34 7.71
C SER A 301 -12.21 7.36 8.74
N GLU A 302 -11.08 7.13 9.41
CA GLU A 302 -10.46 8.09 10.32
C GLU A 302 -9.96 9.34 9.59
N ARG A 303 -9.34 9.13 8.43
CA ARG A 303 -8.82 10.19 7.55
C ARG A 303 -9.93 11.07 7.00
N LEU A 304 -11.02 10.45 6.53
CA LEU A 304 -12.15 11.15 5.91
C LEU A 304 -13.20 11.64 6.92
N GLY A 305 -13.12 11.26 8.20
CA GLY A 305 -14.12 11.62 9.20
C GLY A 305 -15.47 10.93 8.93
N MET A 306 -15.45 9.60 8.82
CA MET A 306 -16.62 8.77 8.49
C MET A 306 -17.06 7.99 9.73
N ASP A 307 -17.60 8.71 10.71
CA ASP A 307 -17.84 8.18 12.05
C ASP A 307 -18.91 7.11 12.13
N GLN A 308 -19.94 7.14 11.28
CA GLN A 308 -20.96 6.08 11.30
C GLN A 308 -20.35 4.72 10.94
N ILE A 309 -19.34 4.74 10.06
CA ILE A 309 -18.60 3.55 9.65
C ILE A 309 -17.66 3.12 10.78
N LEU A 310 -16.95 4.06 11.42
CA LEU A 310 -16.13 3.76 12.59
C LEU A 310 -16.94 3.13 13.73
N LEU A 311 -18.13 3.65 14.01
CA LEU A 311 -19.06 3.08 14.99
C LEU A 311 -19.53 1.67 14.60
N THR A 312 -19.87 1.45 13.33
CA THR A 312 -20.25 0.12 12.82
C THR A 312 -19.09 -0.87 12.83
N LEU A 313 -17.86 -0.40 12.60
CA LEU A 313 -16.63 -1.20 12.69
C LEU A 313 -16.31 -1.56 14.14
N ALA A 314 -16.52 -0.64 15.08
CA ALA A 314 -16.15 -0.75 16.49
C ALA A 314 -17.16 -1.42 17.41
N ALA A 315 -18.21 -2.03 16.87
CA ALA A 315 -19.26 -2.72 17.63
C ALA A 315 -18.79 -3.85 18.59
N ASP A 316 -17.47 -4.08 18.74
CA ASP A 316 -16.86 -5.00 19.72
C ASP A 316 -15.73 -4.38 20.58
N LYS A 317 -15.45 -3.07 20.52
CA LYS A 317 -14.42 -2.45 21.38
C LYS A 317 -14.84 -1.08 21.93
N GLN A 318 -14.87 -0.98 23.26
CA GLN A 318 -15.06 0.24 24.07
C GLN A 318 -14.03 1.37 23.79
N GLU A 319 -13.06 1.19 22.90
CA GLU A 319 -11.95 2.11 22.66
C GLU A 319 -12.32 3.41 21.91
N LEU A 320 -13.54 3.54 21.39
CA LEU A 320 -13.97 4.77 20.71
C LEU A 320 -14.48 5.87 21.66
N GLY A 321 -14.35 5.64 22.97
CA GLY A 321 -14.68 6.61 24.01
C GLY A 321 -14.10 7.97 23.67
N THR A 322 -14.99 8.90 23.31
CA THR A 322 -14.80 10.35 23.08
C THR A 322 -14.27 10.82 21.71
N ARG A 323 -14.35 10.06 20.60
CA ARG A 323 -14.06 10.69 19.28
C ARG A 323 -15.15 11.71 18.94
N VAL A 324 -14.72 12.97 18.83
CA VAL A 324 -15.49 14.11 18.31
C VAL A 324 -16.20 13.65 17.06
N VAL A 325 -17.49 13.95 16.94
CA VAL A 325 -18.28 13.59 15.77
C VAL A 325 -17.72 14.35 14.55
N ARG A 326 -16.71 13.79 13.89
CA ARG A 326 -16.22 14.14 12.56
C ARG A 326 -17.32 13.71 11.60
N LYS A 327 -18.29 14.60 11.40
CA LYS A 327 -19.21 14.57 10.27
C LYS A 327 -18.67 15.59 9.27
N ASN A 328 -18.89 15.45 7.96
CA ASN A 328 -18.56 16.42 6.89
C ASN A 328 -18.92 17.88 7.28
N MET A 329 -18.07 18.48 8.08
CA MET A 329 -18.31 19.71 8.82
C MET A 329 -17.43 20.76 8.19
N ALA A 330 -17.97 21.97 8.05
CA ALA A 330 -17.11 23.11 7.76
C ALA A 330 -16.10 23.31 8.91
N TRP A 331 -15.00 23.99 8.63
CA TRP A 331 -13.96 24.24 9.63
C TRP A 331 -14.50 24.89 10.91
N SER A 332 -15.36 25.91 10.78
CA SER A 332 -16.03 26.58 11.90
C SER A 332 -16.84 25.61 12.76
N GLU A 333 -17.60 24.72 12.14
CA GLU A 333 -18.40 23.70 12.85
C GLU A 333 -17.52 22.71 13.60
N TYR A 334 -16.43 22.28 12.97
CA TYR A 334 -15.47 21.36 13.57
C TYR A 334 -14.79 21.97 14.82
N ILE A 335 -14.29 23.20 14.71
CA ILE A 335 -13.68 23.92 15.85
C ILE A 335 -14.72 24.18 16.94
N LYS A 336 -15.95 24.55 16.59
CA LYS A 336 -17.05 24.74 17.56
C LYS A 336 -17.40 23.44 18.28
N SER A 337 -17.44 22.30 17.57
CA SER A 337 -17.70 20.99 18.17
C SER A 337 -16.58 20.58 19.14
N LEU A 338 -15.32 20.82 18.77
CA LEU A 338 -14.17 20.59 19.65
C LEU A 338 -14.26 21.45 20.91
N HIS A 339 -14.63 22.72 20.75
CA HIS A 339 -14.82 23.65 21.86
C HIS A 339 -15.94 23.18 22.82
N GLN A 340 -17.11 22.84 22.29
CA GLN A 340 -18.25 22.36 23.07
C GLN A 340 -17.94 21.05 23.82
N SER A 341 -17.08 20.21 23.25
CA SER A 341 -16.69 18.94 23.86
C SER A 341 -15.71 19.11 25.03
N GLN A 342 -15.14 20.30 25.22
CA GLN A 342 -14.18 20.63 26.28
C GLN A 342 -13.03 19.61 26.41
N ILE A 343 -12.58 19.08 25.28
CA ILE A 343 -11.50 18.10 25.24
C ILE A 343 -10.17 18.80 25.46
N ASP A 344 -9.34 18.22 26.34
CA ASP A 344 -7.95 18.61 26.52
C ASP A 344 -7.05 17.86 25.51
N LEU A 345 -6.68 18.55 24.44
CA LEU A 345 -5.84 18.03 23.35
C LEU A 345 -4.36 17.91 23.72
N PHE A 346 -3.95 18.38 24.90
CA PHE A 346 -2.62 18.09 25.43
C PHE A 346 -2.53 16.69 26.04
N LYS A 347 -3.66 16.14 26.49
CA LYS A 347 -3.73 14.79 27.06
C LYS A 347 -4.23 13.75 26.06
N LYS A 348 -5.10 14.17 25.15
CA LYS A 348 -5.77 13.26 24.23
C LYS A 348 -5.38 13.54 22.78
N GLU A 349 -4.84 12.51 22.14
CA GLU A 349 -4.42 12.59 20.74
C GLU A 349 -5.62 12.73 19.80
N LEU A 350 -5.51 13.68 18.89
CA LEU A 350 -6.46 13.89 17.81
C LEU A 350 -5.68 13.92 16.49
N PRO A 351 -5.87 12.92 15.60
CA PRO A 351 -5.24 12.92 14.29
C PRO A 351 -5.56 14.19 13.50
N PHE A 352 -4.54 14.81 12.90
CA PHE A 352 -4.70 16.01 12.07
C PHE A 352 -5.32 15.72 10.70
N ASP A 353 -5.36 14.47 10.26
CA ASP A 353 -5.76 14.10 8.88
C ASP A 353 -7.12 14.68 8.46
N TYR A 354 -8.09 14.69 9.38
CA TYR A 354 -9.39 15.29 9.12
C TYR A 354 -9.31 16.81 8.96
N SER A 355 -8.55 17.49 9.82
CA SER A 355 -8.28 18.92 9.71
C SER A 355 -7.61 19.25 8.36
N GLN A 356 -6.66 18.43 7.91
CA GLN A 356 -5.97 18.59 6.63
C GLN A 356 -6.93 18.42 5.44
N THR A 357 -7.93 17.55 5.58
CA THR A 357 -8.96 17.37 4.54
C THR A 357 -9.82 18.63 4.39
N ILE A 358 -10.23 19.27 5.49
CA ILE A 358 -10.98 20.53 5.44
C ILE A 358 -10.11 21.66 4.87
N LEU A 359 -8.89 21.84 5.41
CA LEU A 359 -7.96 22.90 5.00
C LEU A 359 -7.52 22.75 3.53
N SER A 360 -7.57 21.53 2.98
CA SER A 360 -7.24 21.26 1.58
C SER A 360 -8.08 22.02 0.55
N SER A 361 -9.28 22.42 0.94
CA SER A 361 -10.25 23.13 0.10
C SER A 361 -9.99 24.64 0.02
N ILE A 362 -9.09 25.18 0.86
CA ILE A 362 -8.80 26.61 0.89
C ILE A 362 -8.05 27.02 -0.39
N GLY A 363 -8.40 28.18 -0.92
CA GLY A 363 -7.80 28.75 -2.12
C GLY A 363 -6.27 28.91 -2.03
N PRO A 364 -5.60 29.06 -3.18
CA PRO A 364 -4.15 29.01 -3.23
C PRO A 364 -3.46 30.30 -2.73
N SER A 365 -4.19 31.42 -2.60
CA SER A 365 -3.61 32.74 -2.33
C SER A 365 -3.51 33.07 -0.84
N LEU A 366 -2.62 34.00 -0.49
CA LEU A 366 -2.50 34.47 0.90
C LEU A 366 -3.78 35.18 1.37
N GLN A 367 -4.50 35.83 0.44
CA GLN A 367 -5.76 36.49 0.76
C GLN A 367 -6.85 35.47 1.10
N ASP A 368 -6.92 34.33 0.40
CA ASP A 368 -7.85 33.25 0.72
C ASP A 368 -7.63 32.75 2.16
N TRP A 369 -6.37 32.57 2.55
CA TRP A 369 -6.01 32.15 3.90
C TRP A 369 -6.31 33.21 4.96
N ARG A 370 -6.07 34.49 4.68
CA ARG A 370 -6.45 35.59 5.58
C ARG A 370 -7.97 35.63 5.78
N THR A 371 -8.73 35.62 4.69
CA THR A 371 -10.19 35.57 4.71
C THR A 371 -10.68 34.33 5.47
N PHE A 372 -10.08 33.16 5.24
CA PHE A 372 -10.42 31.95 5.98
C PHE A 372 -10.19 32.09 7.49
N ILE A 373 -9.03 32.61 7.92
CA ILE A 373 -8.71 32.83 9.33
C ILE A 373 -9.65 33.88 9.95
N ASP A 374 -10.03 34.90 9.19
CA ASP A 374 -10.94 35.95 9.64
C ASP A 374 -12.39 35.48 9.77
N SER A 375 -12.85 34.67 8.82
CA SER A 375 -14.20 34.09 8.82
C SER A 375 -14.37 32.93 9.80
N ASN A 376 -13.28 32.39 10.36
CA ASN A 376 -13.32 31.28 11.30
C ASN A 376 -12.54 31.61 12.60
N PRO A 377 -12.93 32.65 13.34
CA PRO A 377 -12.24 33.01 14.58
C PRO A 377 -12.38 31.90 15.63
N LEU A 378 -11.35 31.73 16.44
CA LEU A 378 -11.42 30.89 17.65
C LEU A 378 -12.37 31.53 18.66
N PRO A 379 -13.18 30.73 19.39
CA PRO A 379 -13.92 31.24 20.54
C PRO A 379 -12.96 31.85 21.58
N ASP A 380 -13.33 33.00 22.15
CA ASP A 380 -12.47 33.72 23.11
C ASP A 380 -12.18 32.87 24.36
N ASP A 381 -13.18 32.12 24.80
CA ASP A 381 -13.17 31.18 25.93
C ASP A 381 -12.58 29.81 25.59
N ALA A 382 -12.12 29.59 24.35
CA ALA A 382 -11.51 28.32 23.98
C ALA A 382 -10.25 28.03 24.82
N ASN A 383 -10.13 26.78 25.27
CA ASN A 383 -8.98 26.33 26.05
C ASN A 383 -7.67 26.39 25.24
N ASP A 384 -6.54 26.47 25.94
CA ASP A 384 -5.22 26.61 25.33
C ASP A 384 -4.88 25.47 24.37
N SER A 385 -5.37 24.26 24.66
CA SER A 385 -5.13 23.08 23.84
C SER A 385 -5.81 23.17 22.47
N LEU A 386 -7.02 23.73 22.40
CA LEU A 386 -7.74 23.95 21.15
C LEU A 386 -7.12 25.07 20.34
N LYS A 387 -6.71 26.17 21.00
CA LYS A 387 -6.02 27.28 20.35
C LYS A 387 -4.67 26.83 19.76
N ALA A 388 -3.91 25.99 20.48
CA ALA A 388 -2.69 25.37 19.97
C ALA A 388 -2.97 24.42 18.79
N PHE A 389 -4.01 23.58 18.89
CA PHE A 389 -4.41 22.66 17.83
C PHE A 389 -4.81 23.39 16.53
N TYR A 390 -5.56 24.48 16.64
CA TYR A 390 -6.00 25.29 15.50
C TYR A 390 -4.80 25.83 14.71
N ILE A 391 -3.85 26.45 15.38
CA ILE A 391 -2.65 27.00 14.74
C ILE A 391 -1.81 25.89 14.15
N ASN A 392 -1.60 24.80 14.90
CA ASN A 392 -0.79 23.70 14.44
C ASN A 392 -1.36 23.04 13.19
N SER A 393 -2.69 22.90 13.10
CA SER A 393 -3.37 22.35 11.92
C SER A 393 -3.12 23.18 10.67
N ILE A 394 -3.19 24.52 10.80
CA ILE A 394 -2.89 25.46 9.71
C ILE A 394 -1.42 25.33 9.29
N LEU A 395 -0.49 25.36 10.25
CA LEU A 395 0.94 25.29 9.93
C LEU A 395 1.32 23.97 9.28
N ILE A 396 0.75 22.84 9.72
CA ILE A 396 1.00 21.52 9.13
C ILE A 396 0.58 21.50 7.66
N ASP A 397 -0.60 22.05 7.35
CA ASP A 397 -1.09 22.10 5.96
C ASP A 397 -0.20 22.97 5.09
N LEU A 398 0.10 24.19 5.57
CA LEU A 398 0.95 25.14 4.85
C LEU A 398 2.35 24.59 4.60
N SER A 399 3.00 23.96 5.58
CA SER A 399 4.34 23.38 5.41
C SER A 399 4.42 22.26 4.37
N THR A 400 3.28 21.63 4.09
CA THR A 400 3.18 20.50 3.17
C THR A 400 2.91 20.96 1.74
N ARG A 401 2.19 22.09 1.57
CA ARG A 401 1.71 22.54 0.24
C ARG A 401 2.30 23.85 -0.25
N LYS A 402 2.88 24.67 0.63
CA LYS A 402 3.31 26.04 0.33
C LYS A 402 4.81 26.21 0.59
N ASN A 403 5.37 27.24 -0.04
CA ASN A 403 6.76 27.63 0.21
C ASN A 403 6.89 28.39 1.54
N ILE A 404 8.14 28.53 2.01
CA ILE A 404 8.42 29.19 3.29
C ILE A 404 7.96 30.66 3.32
N GLY A 405 8.08 31.41 2.22
CA GLY A 405 7.63 32.80 2.16
C GLY A 405 6.13 32.96 2.38
N PHE A 406 5.33 32.07 1.81
CA PHE A 406 3.88 32.00 2.06
C PHE A 406 3.60 31.63 3.52
N MET A 407 4.30 30.60 4.05
CA MET A 407 4.13 30.16 5.43
C MET A 407 4.48 31.27 6.43
N LEU A 408 5.58 32.01 6.20
CA LEU A 408 5.97 33.17 7.00
C LEU A 408 4.90 34.27 6.95
N SER A 409 4.34 34.54 5.77
CA SER A 409 3.28 35.56 5.62
C SER A 409 2.01 35.19 6.38
N ALA A 410 1.65 33.90 6.40
CA ALA A 410 0.53 33.40 7.20
C ALA A 410 0.85 33.42 8.70
N LEU A 411 2.07 33.04 9.08
CA LEU A 411 2.54 33.08 10.47
C LEU A 411 2.55 34.51 11.01
N GLU A 412 3.07 35.48 10.27
CA GLU A 412 3.04 36.91 10.61
C GLU A 412 1.62 37.42 10.79
N TYR A 413 0.67 36.95 9.97
CA TYR A 413 -0.74 37.28 10.14
C TYR A 413 -1.30 36.74 11.47
N LEU A 414 -1.05 35.46 11.77
CA LEU A 414 -1.47 34.84 13.02
C LEU A 414 -0.83 35.52 14.24
N VAL A 415 0.48 35.82 14.16
CA VAL A 415 1.25 36.39 15.26
C VAL A 415 0.92 37.87 15.48
N TYR A 416 1.03 38.72 14.44
CA TYR A 416 0.88 40.17 14.60
C TYR A 416 -0.57 40.63 14.63
N LYS A 417 -1.45 40.04 13.80
CA LYS A 417 -2.85 40.47 13.70
C LYS A 417 -3.77 39.70 14.64
N LYS A 418 -3.59 38.38 14.76
CA LYS A 418 -4.42 37.54 15.63
C LYS A 418 -3.87 37.35 17.05
N LYS A 419 -2.64 37.85 17.34
CA LYS A 419 -2.02 37.87 18.67
C LYS A 419 -1.99 36.50 19.38
N ILE A 420 -1.77 35.43 18.62
CA ILE A 420 -1.85 34.04 19.11
C ILE A 420 -0.46 33.44 19.38
N CYS A 421 0.47 34.26 19.90
CA CYS A 421 1.89 33.93 20.10
C CYS A 421 2.13 32.69 20.99
N GLN A 422 1.52 32.66 22.18
CA GLN A 422 1.76 31.61 23.17
C GLN A 422 1.33 30.21 22.71
N TYR A 423 0.32 30.14 21.84
CA TYR A 423 -0.23 28.87 21.37
C TYR A 423 0.66 28.20 20.32
N LEU A 424 1.49 28.98 19.62
CA LEU A 424 2.57 28.41 18.81
C LEU A 424 3.57 27.67 19.70
N ILE A 425 3.96 28.28 20.82
CA ILE A 425 4.85 27.64 21.80
C ILE A 425 4.17 26.37 22.34
N TYR A 426 2.91 26.43 22.76
CA TYR A 426 2.19 25.28 23.34
C TYR A 426 1.88 24.15 22.37
N SER A 427 2.04 24.34 21.06
CA SER A 427 1.80 23.29 20.07
C SER A 427 2.68 22.03 20.29
N HIS A 428 3.85 22.14 20.93
CA HIS A 428 4.66 20.98 21.31
C HIS A 428 3.99 20.09 22.36
N LYS A 429 3.04 20.63 23.15
CA LYS A 429 2.31 19.90 24.20
C LYS A 429 1.15 19.07 23.66
N LEU A 430 0.79 19.22 22.38
CA LEU A 430 -0.32 18.48 21.76
C LEU A 430 0.00 16.98 21.69
N ALA A 431 -0.87 16.16 22.28
CA ALA A 431 -0.70 14.71 22.35
C ALA A 431 -0.58 14.08 20.96
N GLY A 432 0.35 13.13 20.80
CA GLY A 432 0.61 12.44 19.53
C GLY A 432 1.41 13.24 18.49
N SER A 433 1.63 14.55 18.69
CA SER A 433 2.23 15.44 17.68
C SER A 433 3.57 16.05 18.07
N MET A 434 4.15 15.62 19.18
CA MET A 434 5.41 16.14 19.75
C MET A 434 6.61 16.14 18.79
N LYS A 435 6.55 15.43 17.65
CA LYS A 435 7.63 15.35 16.65
C LYS A 435 7.34 16.09 15.35
N SER A 436 6.16 16.69 15.21
CA SER A 436 5.67 17.27 13.96
C SER A 436 4.75 18.47 14.16
N SER A 437 4.87 19.18 15.28
CA SER A 437 4.08 20.36 15.61
C SER A 437 4.92 21.63 15.77
N GLY A 438 4.29 22.79 15.60
CA GLY A 438 4.88 24.10 15.88
C GLY A 438 6.16 24.38 15.11
N PHE A 439 7.26 24.55 15.84
CA PHE A 439 8.57 24.84 15.26
C PHE A 439 9.12 23.69 14.42
N HIS A 440 8.75 22.42 14.68
CA HIS A 440 9.11 21.29 13.81
C HIS A 440 8.57 21.48 12.39
N THR A 441 7.35 22.00 12.29
CA THR A 441 6.66 22.28 11.04
C THR A 441 7.32 23.42 10.26
N LEU A 442 7.82 24.45 10.98
CA LEU A 442 8.62 25.53 10.39
C LEU A 442 9.95 25.01 9.85
N ILE A 443 10.68 24.18 10.62
CA ILE A 443 11.93 23.54 10.18
C ILE A 443 11.70 22.71 8.91
N LYS A 444 10.63 21.92 8.86
CA LYS A 444 10.24 21.15 7.67
C LYS A 444 10.01 22.07 6.46
N SER A 445 9.27 23.17 6.64
CA SER A 445 8.99 24.10 5.53
C SER A 445 10.23 24.82 5.02
N ILE A 446 11.18 25.16 5.91
CA ILE A 446 12.48 25.73 5.52
C ILE A 446 13.18 24.75 4.57
N SER A 447 13.23 23.46 4.90
CA SER A 447 13.89 22.44 4.06
C SER A 447 13.34 22.26 2.64
N ASN A 448 12.15 22.80 2.35
CA ASN A 448 11.53 22.74 1.03
C ASN A 448 11.91 23.93 0.13
N SER A 449 12.68 24.90 0.63
CA SER A 449 13.15 26.07 -0.13
C SER A 449 14.66 26.02 -0.33
N ASN A 450 15.12 26.23 -1.57
CA ASN A 450 16.55 26.30 -1.86
C ASN A 450 17.21 27.52 -1.22
N SER A 451 16.47 28.63 -1.05
CA SER A 451 16.94 29.91 -0.50
C SER A 451 16.49 30.08 0.96
N SER A 452 16.96 29.20 1.85
CA SER A 452 16.50 29.18 3.25
C SER A 452 17.55 28.71 4.27
N LYS A 453 18.83 28.71 3.88
CA LYS A 453 19.97 28.31 4.72
C LYS A 453 20.14 29.23 5.91
N ILE A 454 20.10 30.54 5.68
CA ILE A 454 20.20 31.55 6.73
C ILE A 454 18.97 31.45 7.63
N SER A 455 17.80 31.30 7.03
CA SER A 455 16.55 31.06 7.75
C SER A 455 16.62 29.82 8.67
N ALA A 456 17.24 28.73 8.19
CA ALA A 456 17.47 27.51 8.98
C ALA A 456 18.38 27.77 10.18
N TYR A 457 19.49 28.48 9.97
CA TYR A 457 20.41 28.87 11.04
C TYR A 457 19.73 29.79 12.06
N THR A 458 19.03 30.82 11.60
CA THR A 458 18.30 31.77 12.46
C THR A 458 17.28 31.07 13.35
N LEU A 459 16.52 30.12 12.80
CA LEU A 459 15.56 29.33 13.59
C LEU A 459 16.27 28.44 14.62
N HIS A 460 17.33 27.75 14.20
CA HIS A 460 18.08 26.86 15.07
C HIS A 460 18.74 27.62 16.24
N ASP A 461 19.43 28.72 15.97
CA ASP A 461 20.09 29.57 16.98
C ASP A 461 19.06 30.13 17.97
N PHE A 462 17.93 30.62 17.47
CA PHE A 462 16.83 31.11 18.31
C PHE A 462 16.30 30.03 19.26
N LEU A 463 15.97 28.84 18.73
CA LEU A 463 15.43 27.73 19.53
C LEU A 463 16.45 27.20 20.54
N GLN A 464 17.74 27.21 20.20
CA GLN A 464 18.81 26.83 21.12
C GLN A 464 18.97 27.87 22.25
N LYS A 465 18.94 29.16 21.91
CA LYS A 465 19.08 30.27 22.87
C LYS A 465 17.90 30.32 23.86
N HIS A 466 16.69 30.05 23.39
CA HIS A 466 15.46 30.17 24.16
C HIS A 466 14.84 28.82 24.54
N TYR A 467 15.67 27.77 24.61
CA TYR A 467 15.22 26.41 24.95
C TYR A 467 14.48 26.35 26.29
N ARG A 468 14.94 27.11 27.30
CA ARG A 468 14.36 27.06 28.66
C ARG A 468 12.97 27.69 28.70
N GLU A 469 12.76 28.74 27.91
CA GLU A 469 11.51 29.48 27.84
C GLU A 469 10.46 28.76 26.97
N ILE A 470 10.91 28.09 25.90
CA ILE A 470 10.02 27.45 24.92
C ILE A 470 9.77 25.97 25.23
N GLY A 471 10.74 25.28 25.84
CA GLY A 471 10.70 23.83 26.07
C GLY A 471 10.86 22.96 24.80
N PHE A 472 11.34 23.55 23.69
CA PHE A 472 11.43 22.86 22.39
C PHE A 472 12.60 21.86 22.33
N GLN A 473 12.35 20.59 22.02
CA GLN A 473 13.39 19.58 21.89
C GLN A 473 13.59 19.16 20.43
N PHE A 474 14.81 19.36 19.91
CA PHE A 474 15.16 18.89 18.57
C PHE A 474 15.15 17.37 18.47
N ASN A 475 14.51 16.85 17.42
CA ASN A 475 14.50 15.45 17.04
C ASN A 475 15.37 15.19 15.80
N THR A 476 15.55 13.91 15.45
CA THR A 476 16.36 13.51 14.28
C THR A 476 15.87 14.11 12.95
N ASN A 477 14.55 14.22 12.76
CA ASN A 477 13.99 14.76 11.53
C ASN A 477 14.27 16.26 11.40
N ASP A 478 14.29 17.00 12.52
CA ASP A 478 14.63 18.43 12.50
C ASP A 478 16.05 18.64 11.94
N PHE A 479 17.03 17.89 12.44
CA PHE A 479 18.40 17.99 11.95
C PHE A 479 18.54 17.53 10.49
N TYR A 480 17.81 16.49 10.10
CA TYR A 480 17.71 16.09 8.69
C TYR A 480 17.20 17.24 7.81
N TYR A 481 16.11 17.91 8.20
CA TYR A 481 15.53 19.02 7.47
C TYR A 481 16.42 20.27 7.46
N LEU A 482 17.09 20.59 8.57
CA LEU A 482 18.07 21.68 8.64
C LEU A 482 19.26 21.43 7.71
N MET A 483 19.84 20.23 7.70
CA MET A 483 20.92 19.86 6.77
C MET A 483 20.44 19.86 5.32
N ARG A 484 19.21 19.40 5.07
CA ARG A 484 18.61 19.37 3.73
C ARG A 484 18.48 20.76 3.13
N ALA A 485 18.15 21.78 3.94
CA ALA A 485 18.11 23.17 3.48
C ALA A 485 19.48 23.66 2.94
N CYS A 486 20.58 23.04 3.37
CA CYS A 486 21.95 23.44 3.06
C CYS A 486 22.61 22.62 1.93
N THR A 487 21.94 21.61 1.37
CA THR A 487 22.52 20.76 0.32
C THR A 487 22.70 21.48 -1.00
N TYR A 488 21.89 22.49 -1.28
CA TYR A 488 22.01 23.27 -2.50
C TYR A 488 23.32 24.09 -2.52
N LYS A 489 24.06 24.10 -3.64
CA LYS A 489 25.45 24.61 -3.75
C LYS A 489 26.44 23.97 -2.75
N ALA A 490 26.07 22.86 -2.12
CA ALA A 490 26.89 22.09 -1.17
C ALA A 490 27.58 22.96 -0.10
N ASP A 491 26.79 23.67 0.72
CA ASP A 491 27.30 24.46 1.83
C ASP A 491 27.83 23.54 2.95
N HIS A 492 29.08 23.13 2.77
CA HIS A 492 29.78 22.18 3.61
C HIS A 492 29.91 22.67 5.05
N HIS A 493 30.12 23.97 5.23
CA HIS A 493 30.36 24.57 6.53
C HIS A 493 29.08 24.54 7.38
N THR A 494 27.94 24.93 6.80
CA THR A 494 26.65 24.91 7.49
C THR A 494 26.14 23.48 7.73
N ILE A 495 26.41 22.54 6.82
CA ILE A 495 26.12 21.11 7.06
C ILE A 495 26.94 20.57 8.24
N CYS A 496 28.23 20.88 8.31
CA CYS A 496 29.09 20.47 9.43
C CYS A 496 28.63 21.09 10.75
N TYR A 497 28.18 22.35 10.75
CA TYR A 497 27.56 23.00 11.90
C TYR A 497 26.36 22.19 12.42
N PHE A 498 25.37 21.89 11.57
CA PHE A 498 24.22 21.11 12.00
C PHE A 498 24.58 19.69 12.43
N LEU A 499 25.60 19.07 11.81
CA LEU A 499 26.05 17.73 12.17
C LEU A 499 26.71 17.73 13.56
N TYR A 500 27.52 18.74 13.85
CA TYR A 500 28.09 18.94 15.19
C TYR A 500 26.99 19.04 16.24
N HIS A 501 26.00 19.90 16.02
CA HIS A 501 24.87 20.09 16.95
C HIS A 501 24.02 18.82 17.09
N TYR A 502 23.84 18.06 16.00
CA TYR A 502 23.17 16.77 16.03
C TYR A 502 23.93 15.75 16.90
N LEU A 503 25.24 15.57 16.68
CA LEU A 503 26.06 14.65 17.47
C LEU A 503 26.11 15.05 18.95
N LYS A 504 26.19 16.35 19.23
CA LYS A 504 26.13 16.88 20.59
C LYS A 504 24.83 16.55 21.30
N ASN A 505 23.69 16.74 20.64
CA ASN A 505 22.38 16.58 21.26
C ASN A 505 21.89 15.12 21.28
N GLN A 506 22.15 14.37 20.20
CA GLN A 506 21.55 13.06 19.94
C GLN A 506 22.59 11.95 19.76
N GLY A 507 23.88 12.23 19.65
CA GLY A 507 24.89 11.21 19.34
C GLY A 507 24.91 10.05 20.34
N HIS A 508 24.62 10.30 21.62
CA HIS A 508 24.56 9.26 22.65
C HIS A 508 23.32 8.33 22.55
N THR A 509 22.35 8.62 21.68
CA THR A 509 21.15 7.78 21.51
C THR A 509 21.24 6.84 20.31
N LEU A 510 22.31 6.94 19.49
CA LEU A 510 22.43 6.25 18.19
C LEU A 510 23.07 4.86 18.25
N TYR A 511 23.05 4.23 19.41
CA TYR A 511 23.59 2.88 19.56
C TYR A 511 22.66 1.83 18.96
N THR A 512 23.23 0.87 18.24
CA THR A 512 22.52 -0.24 17.61
C THR A 512 23.04 -1.58 18.13
N GLY A 513 22.17 -2.61 18.12
CA GLY A 513 22.51 -3.97 18.55
C GLY A 513 22.31 -4.24 20.05
N ARG A 514 21.69 -5.40 20.38
CA ARG A 514 21.52 -5.88 21.76
C ARG A 514 22.69 -6.73 22.27
N LYS A 515 23.48 -7.32 21.37
CA LYS A 515 24.59 -8.25 21.69
C LYS A 515 25.98 -7.66 21.45
N PHE A 516 26.10 -6.73 20.51
CA PHE A 516 27.32 -5.95 20.25
C PHE A 516 26.91 -4.49 20.18
N VAL A 517 27.59 -3.65 20.96
CA VAL A 517 27.38 -2.21 20.93
C VAL A 517 27.97 -1.67 19.64
N ASP A 518 27.10 -1.25 18.73
CA ASP A 518 27.49 -0.52 17.53
C ASP A 518 26.88 0.88 17.58
N TRP A 519 27.37 1.81 16.76
CA TRP A 519 26.89 3.20 16.68
C TRP A 519 26.76 3.57 15.21
N ARG A 520 25.62 4.12 14.80
CA ARG A 520 25.36 4.47 13.40
C ARG A 520 24.47 5.69 13.26
N LEU A 521 24.80 6.54 12.28
CA LEU A 521 23.92 7.63 11.88
C LEU A 521 22.61 7.08 11.27
N PRO A 522 21.47 7.76 11.45
CA PRO A 522 20.24 7.43 10.76
C PRO A 522 20.41 7.52 9.24
N HIS A 523 19.83 6.56 8.53
CA HIS A 523 19.99 6.42 7.07
C HIS A 523 19.71 7.71 6.30
N GLN A 524 18.69 8.48 6.69
CA GLN A 524 18.33 9.73 6.01
C GLN A 524 19.42 10.82 6.13
N ILE A 525 20.09 10.91 7.29
CA ILE A 525 21.21 11.83 7.49
C ILE A 525 22.43 11.34 6.69
N SER A 526 22.75 10.05 6.76
CA SER A 526 23.84 9.46 5.95
C SER A 526 23.63 9.67 4.45
N LEU A 527 22.39 9.60 3.96
CA LEU A 527 22.07 9.88 2.56
C LEU A 527 22.38 11.32 2.16
N ILE A 528 21.93 12.31 2.95
CA ILE A 528 22.25 13.73 2.70
C ILE A 528 23.76 13.94 2.64
N LEU A 529 24.47 13.35 3.58
CA LEU A 529 25.92 13.45 3.69
C LEU A 529 26.64 12.83 2.47
N SER A 530 26.09 11.76 1.89
CA SER A 530 26.64 11.06 0.71
C SER A 530 26.22 11.64 -0.66
N GLN A 531 25.18 12.47 -0.71
CA GLN A 531 24.64 13.02 -1.96
C GLN A 531 25.34 14.31 -2.41
N ASN A 532 26.28 14.84 -1.61
CA ASN A 532 27.07 16.00 -1.99
C ASN A 532 28.18 15.59 -2.98
N ASN A 533 28.04 15.96 -4.25
CA ASN A 533 28.90 15.60 -5.40
C ASN A 533 30.39 16.00 -5.33
N ASN A 534 30.94 16.29 -4.15
CA ASN A 534 32.35 16.65 -3.98
C ASN A 534 33.15 15.46 -3.42
N SER A 535 33.96 14.82 -4.28
CA SER A 535 34.71 13.60 -3.96
C SER A 535 35.72 13.74 -2.80
N LYS A 536 36.18 14.97 -2.50
CA LYS A 536 37.01 15.26 -1.32
C LYS A 536 36.17 15.35 -0.03
N LEU A 537 34.97 15.90 -0.14
CA LEU A 537 34.04 16.05 0.98
C LEU A 537 33.51 14.70 1.45
N ASP A 538 33.19 13.84 0.49
CA ASP A 538 32.70 12.48 0.74
C ASP A 538 33.68 11.69 1.60
N LYS A 539 34.99 11.89 1.41
CA LYS A 539 36.04 11.28 2.23
C LYS A 539 36.08 11.86 3.65
N ARG A 540 35.97 13.18 3.80
CA ARG A 540 36.06 13.85 5.11
C ARG A 540 34.82 13.63 5.98
N ILE A 541 33.63 13.63 5.39
CA ILE A 541 32.39 13.33 6.13
C ILE A 541 32.38 11.86 6.57
N LYS A 542 32.81 10.93 5.71
CA LYS A 542 33.01 9.52 6.09
C LYS A 542 34.04 9.37 7.21
N GLU A 543 35.08 10.20 7.22
CA GLU A 543 36.06 10.25 8.31
C GLU A 543 35.44 10.76 9.62
N ILE A 544 34.66 11.85 9.59
CA ILE A 544 33.93 12.37 10.76
C ILE A 544 32.96 11.31 11.29
N GLU A 545 32.20 10.63 10.42
CA GLU A 545 31.28 9.56 10.80
C GLU A 545 32.01 8.37 11.44
N LYS A 546 33.14 7.94 10.85
CA LYS A 546 33.98 6.87 11.38
C LYS A 546 34.54 7.24 12.77
N ASN A 547 35.12 8.43 12.89
CA ASN A 547 35.73 8.89 14.14
C ASN A 547 34.66 9.13 15.23
N ALA A 548 33.47 9.62 14.86
CA ALA A 548 32.33 9.72 15.77
C ALA A 548 31.90 8.33 16.27
N ARG A 549 31.79 7.34 15.38
CA ARG A 549 31.47 5.95 15.73
C ARG A 549 32.47 5.39 16.74
N GLU A 550 33.77 5.55 16.49
CA GLU A 550 34.83 5.10 17.39
C GLU A 550 34.75 5.82 18.75
N LEU A 551 34.55 7.14 18.75
CA LEU A 551 34.45 7.96 19.96
C LEU A 551 33.26 7.56 20.84
N PHE A 552 32.07 7.41 20.26
CA PHE A 552 30.85 7.05 21.01
C PHE A 552 30.89 5.59 21.48
N ILE A 553 31.38 4.65 20.66
CA ILE A 553 31.55 3.25 21.09
C ILE A 553 32.53 3.18 22.27
N LYS A 554 33.70 3.82 22.16
CA LYS A 554 34.69 3.86 23.23
C LYS A 554 34.11 4.46 24.51
N SER A 555 33.47 5.62 24.40
CA SER A 555 32.88 6.29 25.57
C SER A 555 31.82 5.43 26.26
N LYS A 556 30.99 4.70 25.50
CA LYS A 556 29.99 3.78 26.05
C LYS A 556 30.62 2.56 26.73
N LEU A 557 31.67 1.99 26.16
CA LEU A 557 32.40 0.87 26.77
C LEU A 557 33.12 1.31 28.06
N ASP A 558 33.67 2.52 28.06
CA ASP A 558 34.39 3.11 29.19
C ASP A 558 33.43 3.70 30.27
N GLY A 559 32.11 3.67 30.04
CA GLY A 559 31.11 4.28 30.93
C GLY A 559 31.21 5.80 31.05
N SER A 560 31.89 6.46 30.11
CA SER A 560 32.14 7.90 30.12
C SER A 560 31.23 8.66 29.15
N GLN A 561 30.98 9.94 29.44
CA GLN A 561 30.25 10.81 28.52
C GLN A 561 31.21 11.51 27.54
N VAL A 562 30.77 11.63 26.29
CA VAL A 562 31.52 12.39 25.28
C VAL A 562 31.49 13.88 25.64
N LYS A 563 32.67 14.45 25.93
CA LYS A 563 32.82 15.88 26.23
C LYS A 563 32.77 16.73 24.95
N ASP A 564 32.30 17.97 25.08
CA ASP A 564 32.21 18.95 23.97
C ASP A 564 33.57 19.12 23.25
N GLY A 565 34.68 19.17 23.99
CA GLY A 565 36.03 19.26 23.42
C GLY A 565 36.42 18.08 22.53
N HIS A 566 35.97 16.85 22.86
CA HIS A 566 36.21 15.68 22.01
C HIS A 566 35.40 15.76 20.71
N LEU A 567 34.15 16.25 20.78
CA LEU A 567 33.33 16.48 19.59
C LEU A 567 33.93 17.56 18.70
N ARG A 568 34.40 18.68 19.27
CA ARG A 568 35.08 19.74 18.48
C ARG A 568 36.29 19.19 17.72
N GLY A 569 37.07 18.32 18.37
CA GLY A 569 38.22 17.65 17.76
C GLY A 569 37.89 16.80 16.52
N LEU A 570 36.68 16.24 16.43
CA LEU A 570 36.24 15.47 15.25
C LEU A 570 36.14 16.34 13.99
N PHE A 571 35.75 17.61 14.14
CA PHE A 571 35.50 18.51 13.02
C PHE A 571 36.75 19.30 12.61
N GLY A 572 37.71 19.51 13.52
CA GLY A 572 38.98 20.18 13.24
C GLY A 572 38.78 21.60 12.68
N GLU A 573 39.40 21.92 11.54
CA GLU A 573 39.24 23.22 10.86
C GLU A 573 37.82 23.48 10.34
N ASN A 574 36.99 22.44 10.20
CA ASN A 574 35.58 22.58 9.83
C ASN A 574 34.65 22.81 11.03
N TYR A 575 35.21 22.84 12.25
CA TYR A 575 34.44 23.20 13.42
C TYR A 575 34.02 24.67 13.33
N SER A 576 32.71 24.89 13.25
CA SER A 576 32.13 26.22 13.31
C SER A 576 31.26 26.35 14.56
N PRO A 577 31.62 27.23 15.50
CA PRO A 577 30.76 27.49 16.66
C PRO A 577 29.53 28.31 16.27
N LYS A 578 29.59 29.10 15.18
CA LYS A 578 28.54 29.97 14.66
C LYS A 578 28.73 30.19 13.17
N VAL A 579 27.64 30.18 12.41
CA VAL A 579 27.65 30.56 10.99
C VAL A 579 27.51 32.08 10.90
N THR A 580 28.50 32.77 10.34
CA THR A 580 28.41 34.22 10.13
C THR A 580 27.92 34.56 8.72
N ILE A 581 27.34 35.75 8.56
CA ILE A 581 26.93 36.27 7.24
C ILE A 581 28.14 36.35 6.28
N LYS A 582 29.35 36.59 6.79
CA LYS A 582 30.59 36.57 5.98
C LYS A 582 30.92 35.17 5.47
N ASP A 583 30.74 34.14 6.29
CA ASP A 583 30.93 32.74 5.86
C ASP A 583 29.94 32.40 4.74
N LEU A 584 28.69 32.82 4.88
CA LEU A 584 27.62 32.62 3.90
C LEU A 584 27.85 33.39 2.58
N LEU A 585 28.37 34.62 2.65
CA LEU A 585 28.76 35.43 1.48
C LEU A 585 29.94 34.81 0.72
N SER A 586 30.89 34.19 1.43
CA SER A 586 32.03 33.50 0.80
C SER A 586 31.60 32.25 0.02
N ILE A 587 30.49 31.62 0.41
CA ILE A 587 29.90 30.45 -0.25
C ILE A 587 29.18 30.84 -1.55
N ASP A 588 28.58 32.04 -1.62
CA ASP A 588 27.94 32.55 -2.84
C ASP A 588 28.98 32.84 -3.94
N ALA A 589 30.13 33.42 -3.55
CA ALA A 589 31.25 33.68 -4.47
C ALA A 589 31.87 32.42 -5.10
N VAL A 590 31.85 31.28 -4.38
CA VAL A 590 32.28 29.97 -4.90
C VAL A 590 31.16 29.33 -5.74
N GLY A 591 29.90 29.59 -5.40
CA GLY A 591 28.72 29.10 -6.10
C GLY A 591 28.57 29.63 -7.52
N ASP A 592 28.93 30.89 -7.77
CA ASP A 592 28.86 31.53 -9.10
C ASP A 592 29.77 30.83 -10.13
N GLN A 593 30.88 30.24 -9.69
CA GLN A 593 31.78 29.48 -10.56
C GLN A 593 31.16 28.12 -10.98
N LEU A 594 30.38 27.49 -10.08
CA LEU A 594 29.71 26.21 -10.34
C LEU A 594 28.41 26.36 -11.15
N GLU A 595 27.71 27.50 -11.02
CA GLU A 595 26.48 27.82 -11.75
C GLU A 595 26.67 27.82 -13.27
N SER A 596 27.87 28.20 -13.73
CA SER A 596 28.25 28.15 -15.14
C SER A 596 28.21 26.74 -15.75
N LEU A 597 28.36 25.70 -14.91
CA LEU A 597 28.39 24.29 -15.30
C LEU A 597 27.03 23.58 -15.16
N MET A 598 26.11 24.12 -14.36
CA MET A 598 24.82 23.49 -14.02
C MET A 598 23.62 24.24 -14.62
N ARG A 599 23.62 24.42 -15.94
CA ARG A 599 22.45 24.93 -16.68
C ARG A 599 21.28 23.96 -16.47
N ASN A 600 20.22 24.39 -15.79
CA ASN A 600 18.92 23.73 -15.54
C ASN A 600 18.56 23.36 -14.09
N GLN A 601 19.28 23.84 -13.06
CA GLN A 601 18.83 23.69 -11.66
C GLN A 601 18.29 25.00 -11.07
N SER A 602 17.27 24.89 -10.21
CA SER A 602 16.65 25.99 -9.45
C SER A 602 17.68 26.74 -8.61
N VAL A 603 17.82 28.05 -8.80
CA VAL A 603 18.91 28.89 -8.28
C VAL A 603 18.72 29.28 -6.80
N TYR A 604 19.80 29.37 -6.04
CA TYR A 604 19.82 29.97 -4.69
C TYR A 604 19.86 31.48 -4.79
N HIS A 605 19.05 32.15 -3.99
CA HIS A 605 18.98 33.61 -3.95
C HIS A 605 19.22 34.11 -2.53
N LEU A 606 20.41 34.68 -2.31
CA LEU A 606 20.80 35.25 -1.01
C LEU A 606 19.84 36.34 -0.53
N SER A 607 19.37 37.21 -1.43
CA SER A 607 18.43 38.28 -1.09
C SER A 607 17.11 37.74 -0.51
N ILE A 608 16.59 36.65 -1.08
CA ILE A 608 15.38 35.99 -0.61
C ILE A 608 15.61 35.33 0.76
N ASP A 609 16.76 34.66 0.95
CA ASP A 609 17.06 34.02 2.23
C ASP A 609 17.28 35.03 3.36
N LEU A 610 17.95 36.15 3.07
CA LEU A 610 18.09 37.27 4.01
C LEU A 610 16.72 37.88 4.36
N GLU A 611 15.83 38.05 3.39
CA GLU A 611 14.45 38.51 3.64
C GLU A 611 13.71 37.53 4.56
N TYR A 612 13.71 36.23 4.22
CA TYR A 612 13.06 35.20 5.02
C TYR A 612 13.63 35.11 6.43
N SER A 613 14.96 35.16 6.57
CA SER A 613 15.65 35.16 7.86
C SER A 613 15.27 36.37 8.70
N GLN A 614 15.26 37.57 8.12
CA GLN A 614 14.88 38.79 8.84
C GLN A 614 13.42 38.74 9.29
N ARG A 615 12.51 38.33 8.40
CA ARG A 615 11.08 38.18 8.70
C ARG A 615 10.84 37.16 9.80
N LEU A 616 11.51 36.01 9.71
CA LEU A 616 11.47 34.96 10.72
C LEU A 616 12.01 35.47 12.06
N SER A 617 13.17 36.12 12.08
CA SER A 617 13.77 36.69 13.29
C SER A 617 12.85 37.71 13.97
N ASN A 618 12.24 38.60 13.19
CA ASN A 618 11.27 39.58 13.69
C ASN A 618 10.06 38.87 14.31
N CYS A 619 9.52 37.86 13.63
CA CYS A 619 8.36 37.11 14.09
C CYS A 619 8.66 36.34 15.39
N LEU A 620 9.81 35.64 15.43
CA LEU A 620 10.28 34.89 16.60
C LEU A 620 10.54 35.79 17.80
N SER A 621 11.16 36.95 17.59
CA SER A 621 11.39 37.96 18.63
C SER A 621 10.07 38.50 19.19
N TYR A 622 9.10 38.76 18.31
CA TYR A 622 7.77 39.18 18.72
C TYR A 622 7.06 38.10 19.54
N ILE A 623 7.14 36.83 19.11
CA ILE A 623 6.56 35.69 19.83
C ILE A 623 7.10 35.65 21.25
N ILE A 624 8.43 35.67 21.46
CA ILE A 624 9.00 35.61 22.81
C ILE A 624 8.60 36.82 23.66
N ASN A 625 8.68 38.03 23.11
CA ASN A 625 8.38 39.24 23.87
C ASN A 625 6.90 39.35 24.28
N HIS A 626 6.01 38.65 23.57
CA HIS A 626 4.56 38.69 23.79
C HIS A 626 3.97 37.34 24.19
N SER A 627 4.82 36.38 24.56
CA SER A 627 4.41 35.15 25.23
C SER A 627 4.74 35.34 26.71
N SER A 628 3.73 35.33 27.58
CA SER A 628 3.97 35.46 29.03
C SER A 628 4.96 34.37 29.49
N PRO A 629 5.94 34.68 30.35
CA PRO A 629 6.84 33.68 30.87
C PRO A 629 6.02 32.63 31.64
N ALA A 630 6.06 31.39 31.17
CA ALA A 630 5.62 30.26 31.97
C ALA A 630 6.57 30.18 33.17
N ILE A 631 6.13 30.67 34.32
CA ILE A 631 6.80 30.39 35.59
C ILE A 631 6.68 28.86 35.78
N PRO A 632 7.80 28.15 35.98
CA PRO A 632 7.83 26.69 36.05
C PRO A 632 6.98 26.10 37.16
#